data_AF-A0A7W2L5X2-F1
#
_entry.id   AF-A0A7W2L5X2-F1
#
_cell.length_a   1.000
_cell.length_b   1.000
_cell.length_c   1.000
_cell.angle_alpha   90.00
_cell.angle_beta   90.00
_cell.angle_gamma   90.00
#
_symmetry.space_group_name_H-M   'P 1'
#
loop_
_entity.id
_entity.type
_entity.pdbx_description
1 polymer ?
#
loop_
_entity_poly.entity_id
_entity_poly.type
_entity_poly.pdbx_seq_one_letter_code
_entity_poly.pdbx_strand_id
1 'polypeptide(L)'
;SGFNLNLFPNIACSMAFFRVLQPISVTETEIHHAVITMDGGPAAANRYRLRLHEHFQGPMGFGTPDDSEAWERVQKGASAGESLWIMLNRGLPGERPSADGRVSDVSAETGMRAAYQQWKKMMSA
;
A
#
# COMPACT_ATOMS: atom_id res chain seq x y z
N SER A 1 -17.83 -2.58 4.24
CA SER A 1 -16.49 -2.85 4.78
C SER A 1 -15.47 -2.43 3.74
N GLY A 2 -14.35 -1.81 4.17
CA GLY A 2 -13.23 -1.47 3.27
C GLY A 2 -12.09 -2.47 3.43
N PHE A 3 -11.21 -2.56 2.44
CA PHE A 3 -9.97 -3.33 2.52
C PHE A 3 -8.82 -2.54 1.89
N ASN A 4 -7.60 -2.85 2.34
CA ASN A 4 -6.36 -2.46 1.69
C ASN A 4 -5.55 -3.74 1.46
N LEU A 5 -5.07 -3.94 0.24
CA LEU A 5 -4.32 -5.10 -0.17
C LEU A 5 -3.04 -4.62 -0.85
N ASN A 6 -1.89 -5.15 -0.41
CA ASN A 6 -0.62 -4.96 -1.10
C ASN A 6 -0.20 -6.28 -1.74
N LEU A 7 -0.02 -6.25 -3.04
CA LEU A 7 0.55 -7.32 -3.84
C LEU A 7 2.04 -7.02 -4.02
N PHE A 8 2.87 -7.85 -3.39
CA PHE A 8 4.32 -7.74 -3.52
C PHE A 8 4.73 -7.86 -5.01
N PRO A 9 5.64 -7.02 -5.52
CA PRO A 9 6.46 -6.06 -4.76
C PRO A 9 5.84 -4.68 -4.56
N ASN A 10 5.01 -4.18 -5.47
CA ASN A 10 4.73 -2.74 -5.56
C ASN A 10 3.34 -2.36 -6.08
N ILE A 11 2.35 -3.25 -5.97
CA ILE A 11 0.97 -2.95 -6.36
C ILE A 11 0.11 -2.86 -5.09
N ALA A 12 -0.55 -1.72 -4.89
CA ALA A 12 -1.53 -1.52 -3.84
C ALA A 12 -2.94 -1.49 -4.43
N CYS A 13 -3.90 -2.09 -3.72
CA CYS A 13 -5.31 -2.13 -4.08
C CYS A 13 -6.16 -1.71 -2.88
N SER A 14 -6.97 -0.68 -3.08
CA SER A 14 -7.93 -0.21 -2.10
C SER A 14 -9.27 -0.04 -2.80
N MET A 15 -10.30 -0.72 -2.31
CA MET A 15 -11.64 -0.70 -2.92
C MET A 15 -11.63 -1.12 -4.41
N ALA A 16 -11.71 -0.16 -5.33
CA ALA A 16 -11.78 -0.38 -6.77
C ALA A 16 -10.65 0.33 -7.51
N PHE A 17 -9.50 0.54 -6.85
CA PHE A 17 -8.39 1.33 -7.37
C PHE A 17 -7.07 0.62 -7.16
N PHE A 18 -6.27 0.55 -8.22
CA PHE A 18 -4.88 0.10 -8.15
C PHE A 18 -3.94 1.31 -8.14
N ARG A 19 -2.87 1.20 -7.36
CA ARG A 19 -1.68 2.04 -7.44
C ARG A 19 -0.49 1.16 -7.72
N VAL A 20 0.27 1.47 -8.76
CA VAL A 20 1.58 0.85 -9.03
C VAL A 20 2.64 1.84 -8.59
N LEU A 21 3.45 1.45 -7.61
CA LEU A 21 4.57 2.24 -7.10
C LEU A 21 5.81 1.86 -7.92
N GLN A 22 5.99 2.50 -9.08
CA GLN A 22 7.08 2.23 -9.99
C GLN A 22 8.38 2.83 -9.42
N PRO A 23 9.38 2.00 -9.06
CA PRO A 23 10.65 2.53 -8.58
C PRO A 23 11.43 3.16 -9.73
N ILE A 24 11.87 4.41 -9.55
CA ILE A 24 12.77 5.10 -10.48
C ILE A 24 14.19 5.08 -9.92
N SER A 25 14.33 5.33 -8.62
CA SER A 25 15.58 5.20 -7.87
C SER A 25 15.28 4.88 -6.40
N VAL A 26 16.31 4.76 -5.56
CA VAL A 26 16.12 4.56 -4.10
C VAL A 26 15.48 5.76 -3.40
N THR A 27 15.42 6.94 -4.05
CA THR A 27 14.83 8.17 -3.52
C THR A 27 13.68 8.70 -4.37
N GLU A 28 13.24 7.97 -5.41
CA GLU A 28 12.21 8.45 -6.33
C GLU A 28 11.29 7.31 -6.77
N THR A 29 9.99 7.52 -6.63
CA THR A 29 8.94 6.58 -7.02
C THR A 29 7.88 7.31 -7.82
N GLU A 30 7.55 6.78 -9.00
CA GLU A 30 6.44 7.24 -9.81
C GLU A 30 5.19 6.42 -9.48
N ILE A 31 4.04 7.08 -9.27
CA ILE A 31 2.80 6.40 -8.88
C ILE A 31 1.82 6.39 -10.04
N HIS A 32 1.50 5.21 -10.55
CA HIS A 32 0.49 5.03 -11.59
C HIS A 32 -0.83 4.67 -10.95
N HIS A 33 -1.86 5.47 -11.22
CA HIS A 33 -3.20 5.26 -10.69
C HIS A 33 -4.12 4.64 -11.73
N ALA A 34 -4.81 3.56 -11.38
CA ALA A 34 -5.75 2.87 -12.27
C ALA A 34 -7.09 2.59 -11.56
N VAL A 35 -8.18 2.87 -12.25
CA VAL A 35 -9.55 2.63 -11.75
C VAL A 35 -10.09 1.32 -12.30
N ILE A 36 -10.66 0.49 -11.43
CA ILE A 36 -11.30 -0.79 -11.79
C ILE A 36 -12.76 -0.52 -12.18
N THR A 37 -13.02 -0.50 -13.48
CA THR A 37 -14.37 -0.43 -14.05
C THR A 37 -14.99 -1.83 -14.19
N MET A 38 -16.31 -1.89 -14.28
CA MET A 38 -17.05 -3.12 -14.60
C MET A 38 -17.06 -3.34 -16.11
N ASP A 39 -16.65 -4.52 -16.55
CA ASP A 39 -16.88 -4.99 -17.92
C ASP A 39 -18.37 -5.31 -18.13
N GLY A 40 -18.96 -4.82 -19.22
CA GLY A 40 -20.40 -4.90 -19.49
C GLY A 40 -21.31 -4.17 -18.49
N GLY A 41 -20.76 -3.43 -17.51
CA GLY A 41 -21.53 -2.78 -16.44
C GLY A 41 -22.16 -1.44 -16.84
N PRO A 42 -23.08 -0.90 -16.01
CA PRO A 42 -23.72 0.38 -16.31
C PRO A 42 -22.73 1.54 -16.41
N ALA A 43 -22.78 2.28 -17.52
CA ALA A 43 -21.88 3.41 -17.76
C ALA A 43 -21.93 4.47 -16.64
N ALA A 44 -23.11 4.72 -16.05
CA ALA A 44 -23.26 5.64 -14.92
C ALA A 44 -22.48 5.19 -13.67
N ALA A 45 -22.47 3.88 -13.39
CA ALA A 45 -21.74 3.32 -12.26
C ALA A 45 -20.22 3.37 -12.47
N ASN A 46 -19.73 3.09 -13.69
CA ASN A 46 -18.31 3.24 -14.01
C ASN A 46 -17.84 4.70 -13.93
N ARG A 47 -18.67 5.65 -14.42
CA ARG A 47 -18.39 7.09 -14.23
C ARG A 47 -18.34 7.46 -12.75
N TYR A 48 -19.25 6.94 -11.93
CA TYR A 48 -19.23 7.20 -10.49
C TYR A 48 -17.96 6.67 -9.82
N ARG A 49 -17.50 5.45 -10.15
CA ARG A 49 -16.22 4.91 -9.66
C ARG A 49 -15.03 5.79 -10.03
N LEU A 50 -15.00 6.30 -11.26
CA LEU A 50 -13.97 7.25 -11.70
C LEU A 50 -13.99 8.53 -10.86
N ARG A 51 -15.17 9.10 -10.59
CA ARG A 51 -15.28 10.31 -9.73
C ARG A 51 -14.86 10.05 -8.29
N LEU A 52 -15.18 8.89 -7.72
CA LEU A 52 -14.71 8.50 -6.40
C LEU A 52 -13.18 8.39 -6.33
N HIS A 53 -12.56 7.84 -7.39
CA HIS A 53 -11.12 7.79 -7.49
C HIS A 53 -10.53 9.20 -7.50
N GLU A 54 -10.95 10.04 -8.45
CA GLU A 54 -10.47 11.42 -8.60
C GLU A 54 -10.62 12.22 -7.30
N HIS A 55 -11.71 12.00 -6.56
CA HIS A 55 -11.99 12.72 -5.33
C HIS A 55 -11.04 12.36 -4.18
N PHE A 56 -10.65 11.08 -4.01
CA PHE A 56 -9.92 10.64 -2.81
C PHE A 56 -8.54 10.06 -3.11
N GLN A 57 -8.43 9.07 -4.00
CA GLN A 57 -7.19 8.32 -4.23
C GLN A 57 -6.50 8.61 -5.56
N GLY A 58 -7.03 9.51 -6.38
CA GLY A 58 -6.40 9.95 -7.62
C GLY A 58 -5.15 10.78 -7.33
N PRO A 59 -4.35 11.12 -8.37
CA PRO A 59 -3.10 11.88 -8.19
C PRO A 59 -3.27 13.19 -7.42
N MET A 60 -4.44 13.83 -7.55
CA MET A 60 -4.81 15.07 -6.84
C MET A 60 -6.01 14.86 -5.91
N GLY A 61 -6.31 13.61 -5.55
CA GLY A 61 -7.40 13.27 -4.66
C GLY A 61 -7.10 13.70 -3.22
N PHE A 62 -8.14 13.89 -2.43
CA PHE A 62 -8.07 14.42 -1.06
C PHE A 62 -7.07 13.69 -0.15
N GLY A 63 -6.92 12.37 -0.28
CA GLY A 63 -5.98 11.61 0.55
C GLY A 63 -4.53 11.62 0.06
N THR A 64 -4.30 11.91 -1.22
CA THR A 64 -2.97 11.78 -1.84
C THR A 64 -1.93 12.76 -1.28
N PRO A 65 -2.23 14.04 -0.99
CA PRO A 65 -1.28 14.94 -0.34
C PRO A 65 -0.80 14.44 1.04
N ASP A 66 -1.71 13.89 1.85
CA ASP A 66 -1.40 13.37 3.18
C ASP A 66 -0.50 12.12 3.09
N ASP A 67 -0.85 11.19 2.19
CA ASP A 67 -0.03 10.00 1.90
C ASP A 67 1.37 10.40 1.41
N SER A 68 1.45 11.34 0.46
CA SER A 68 2.71 11.77 -0.17
C SER A 68 3.64 12.44 0.85
N GLU A 69 3.11 13.33 1.68
CA GLU A 69 3.91 13.98 2.71
C GLU A 69 4.37 12.99 3.79
N ALA A 70 3.55 11.99 4.13
CA ALA A 70 3.95 10.93 5.05
C ALA A 70 5.11 10.09 4.47
N TRP A 71 5.05 9.72 3.19
CA TRP A 71 6.14 9.00 2.51
C TRP A 71 7.44 9.81 2.49
N GLU A 72 7.37 11.08 2.13
CA GLU A 72 8.52 11.98 2.12
C GLU A 72 9.18 12.12 3.49
N ARG A 73 8.38 12.21 4.56
CA ARG A 73 8.89 12.26 5.94
C ARG A 73 9.53 10.94 6.35
N VAL A 74 8.95 9.81 5.99
CA VAL A 74 9.53 8.49 6.25
C VAL A 74 10.86 8.33 5.52
N GLN A 75 10.96 8.74 4.26
CA GLN A 75 12.21 8.68 3.48
C GLN A 75 13.31 9.54 4.11
N LYS A 76 12.98 10.79 4.49
CA LYS A 76 13.91 11.69 5.19
C LYS A 76 14.37 11.11 6.53
N GLY A 77 13.43 10.59 7.33
CA GLY A 77 13.72 9.98 8.62
C GLY A 77 14.59 8.72 8.52
N ALA A 78 14.31 7.84 7.55
CA ALA A 78 15.09 6.64 7.30
C ALA A 78 16.53 6.93 6.85
N SER A 79 16.77 8.12 6.28
CA SER A 79 18.10 8.56 5.83
C SER A 79 18.87 9.37 6.90
N ALA A 80 18.27 9.64 8.07
CA ALA A 80 18.85 10.52 9.08
C ALA A 80 19.90 9.85 10.00
N GLY A 81 20.10 8.54 9.89
CA GLY A 81 21.14 7.80 10.63
C GLY A 81 20.98 6.28 10.51
N GLU A 82 22.04 5.55 10.85
CA GLU A 82 22.11 4.08 10.66
C GLU A 82 21.83 3.28 11.93
N SER A 83 21.79 3.93 13.10
CA SER A 83 21.73 3.27 14.41
C SER A 83 20.30 3.01 14.92
N LEU A 84 19.27 3.41 14.17
CA LEU A 84 17.87 3.30 14.58
C LEU A 84 17.16 2.21 13.76
N TRP A 85 16.30 1.46 14.44
CA TRP A 85 15.51 0.39 13.83
C TRP A 85 14.11 0.88 13.47
N ILE A 86 13.62 0.50 12.28
CA ILE A 86 12.20 0.60 11.94
C ILE A 86 11.46 -0.52 12.69
N MET A 87 10.62 -0.16 13.65
CA MET A 87 9.86 -1.12 14.45
C MET A 87 8.57 -1.53 13.74
N LEU A 88 8.30 -2.84 13.68
CA LEU A 88 7.06 -3.44 13.15
C LEU A 88 6.46 -4.43 14.15
N ASN A 89 6.15 -3.96 15.35
CA ASN A 89 5.72 -4.79 16.48
C ASN A 89 4.21 -4.72 16.77
N ARG A 90 3.44 -3.86 16.06
CA ARG A 90 2.00 -3.72 16.32
C ARG A 90 1.24 -4.98 15.91
N GLY A 91 0.40 -5.45 16.82
CA GLY A 91 -0.44 -6.65 16.65
C GLY A 91 0.32 -7.98 16.68
N LEU A 92 1.62 -7.99 17.05
CA LEU A 92 2.43 -9.21 17.12
C LEU A 92 1.88 -10.25 18.12
N PRO A 93 1.44 -9.89 19.34
CA PRO A 93 0.89 -10.87 20.29
C PRO A 93 -0.40 -11.56 19.82
N GLY A 94 -1.16 -10.91 18.93
CA GLY A 94 -2.42 -11.44 18.38
C GLY A 94 -2.27 -12.13 17.02
N GLU A 95 -1.05 -12.17 16.47
CA GLU A 95 -0.79 -12.79 15.18
C GLU A 95 -0.85 -14.31 15.29
N ARG A 96 -1.69 -14.93 14.46
CA ARG A 96 -1.93 -16.39 14.47
C ARG A 96 -1.84 -16.98 13.06
N PRO A 97 -1.48 -18.26 12.93
CA PRO A 97 -1.54 -18.95 11.64
C PRO A 97 -2.98 -19.14 11.16
N SER A 98 -3.15 -19.22 9.85
CA SER A 98 -4.36 -19.63 9.14
C SER A 98 -3.97 -20.40 7.88
N ALA A 99 -4.94 -20.97 7.16
CA ALA A 99 -4.70 -21.69 5.90
C ALA A 99 -4.03 -20.80 4.84
N ASP A 100 -4.35 -19.51 4.82
CA ASP A 100 -3.91 -18.55 3.79
C ASP A 100 -2.71 -17.69 4.25
N GLY A 101 -2.10 -18.02 5.39
CA GLY A 101 -0.99 -17.26 5.98
C GLY A 101 -1.28 -16.73 7.37
N ARG A 102 -0.52 -15.73 7.82
CA ARG A 102 -0.70 -15.14 9.15
C ARG A 102 -1.81 -14.09 9.14
N VAL A 103 -2.62 -14.10 10.19
CA VAL A 103 -3.74 -13.16 10.38
C VAL A 103 -3.64 -12.51 11.75
N SER A 104 -4.10 -11.26 11.84
CA SER A 104 -4.18 -10.49 13.09
C SER A 104 -5.29 -9.43 12.95
N ASP A 105 -5.37 -8.50 13.90
CA ASP A 105 -6.27 -7.35 13.86
C ASP A 105 -6.09 -6.51 12.59
N VAL A 106 -7.15 -5.80 12.16
CA VAL A 106 -7.15 -4.95 10.96
C VAL A 106 -6.11 -3.82 11.02
N SER A 107 -5.73 -3.39 12.23
CA SER A 107 -4.70 -2.37 12.47
C SER A 107 -3.31 -2.96 12.70
N ALA A 108 -3.12 -4.28 12.61
CA ALA A 108 -1.82 -4.91 12.85
C ALA A 108 -0.85 -4.73 11.67
N GLU A 109 0.45 -4.83 11.96
CA GLU A 109 1.52 -4.73 10.96
C GLU A 109 1.91 -6.10 10.35
N THR A 110 1.02 -7.10 10.46
CA THR A 110 1.25 -8.47 9.96
C THR A 110 1.60 -8.49 8.48
N GLY A 111 0.87 -7.73 7.65
CA GLY A 111 1.14 -7.62 6.22
C GLY A 111 2.48 -6.96 5.90
N MET A 112 2.88 -5.94 6.67
CA MET A 112 4.18 -5.26 6.50
C MET A 112 5.33 -6.21 6.84
N ARG A 113 5.24 -6.94 7.96
CA ARG A 113 6.23 -7.97 8.32
C ARG A 113 6.35 -9.03 7.24
N ALA A 114 5.25 -9.51 6.67
CA ALA A 114 5.26 -10.49 5.59
C ALA A 114 5.98 -9.95 4.33
N ALA A 115 5.73 -8.70 3.94
CA ALA A 115 6.40 -8.07 2.80
C ALA A 115 7.93 -7.96 3.01
N TYR A 116 8.38 -7.52 4.18
CA TYR A 116 9.82 -7.44 4.48
C TYR A 116 10.50 -8.81 4.53
N GLN A 117 9.82 -9.86 5.03
CA GLN A 117 10.35 -11.22 4.98
C GLN A 117 10.49 -11.73 3.55
N GLN A 118 9.51 -11.44 2.69
CA GLN A 118 9.57 -11.80 1.27
C GLN A 118 10.68 -11.04 0.54
N TRP A 119 10.83 -9.73 0.81
CA TRP A 119 11.94 -8.93 0.31
C TRP A 119 13.29 -9.50 0.73
N LYS A 120 13.47 -9.80 2.03
CA LYS A 120 14.71 -10.40 2.56
C LYS A 120 15.04 -11.71 1.85
N LYS A 121 14.05 -12.60 1.68
CA LYS A 121 14.21 -13.86 0.95
C LYS A 121 14.73 -13.63 -0.47
N MET A 122 14.24 -12.62 -1.18
CA MET A 122 14.67 -12.33 -2.55
C MET A 122 16.05 -11.68 -2.63
N MET A 123 16.42 -10.86 -1.65
CA MET A 123 17.72 -10.17 -1.65
C MET A 123 18.86 -11.03 -1.10
N SER A 124 18.55 -12.10 -0.37
CA SER A 124 19.54 -13.04 0.16
C SER A 124 19.64 -14.34 -0.65
N ALA A 125 18.99 -14.41 -1.82
CA ALA A 125 19.00 -15.57 -2.70
C ALA A 125 20.17 -15.51 -3.71
#